data_AF-A0A356KG22-F1
#
_entry.id   AF-A0A356KG22-F1
#
_cell.length_a   1.000
_cell.length_b   1.000
_cell.length_c   1.000
_cell.angle_alpha   90.00
_cell.angle_beta   90.00
_cell.angle_gamma   90.00
#
_symmetry.space_group_name_H-M   'P 1'
#
loop_
_entity.id
_entity.type
_entity.pdbx_description
1 polymer ?
#
loop_
_entity_poly.entity_id
_entity_poly.type
_entity_poly.pdbx_seq_one_letter_code
_entity_poly.pdbx_strand_id
1 'polypeptide(L)' 'GVPGLGKTLLVRTLSRALDVAFSRVQFSPDLMPADIVGTQVLVLGDDGAKEFRFQKGPVFANVVLAD' A
#
# COMPACT_ATOMS: atom_id res chain seq x y z
N GLY A 1 13.49 -15.24 -20.36
CA GLY A 1 13.10 -13.90 -19.91
C GLY A 1 12.16 -14.07 -18.74
N VAL A 2 12.47 -13.46 -17.59
CA VAL A 2 11.73 -13.70 -16.35
C VAL A 2 10.35 -13.02 -16.44
N PRO A 3 9.24 -13.72 -16.11
CA PRO A 3 7.91 -13.13 -16.13
C PRO A 3 7.84 -11.89 -15.24
N GLY A 4 7.14 -10.84 -15.68
CA GLY A 4 6.77 -9.71 -14.82
C GLY A 4 7.67 -8.46 -14.88
N LEU A 5 8.80 -8.48 -15.59
CA LEU A 5 9.69 -7.30 -15.67
C LEU A 5 9.06 -6.12 -16.42
N GLY A 6 8.43 -6.37 -17.58
CA GLY A 6 7.93 -5.30 -18.45
C GLY A 6 6.80 -4.48 -17.83
N LYS A 7 5.75 -5.15 -17.35
CA LYS A 7 4.57 -4.47 -16.77
C LYS A 7 4.91 -3.71 -15.49
N THR A 8 5.74 -4.30 -14.62
CA THR A 8 6.16 -3.67 -13.36
C THR A 8 7.05 -2.44 -13.60
N LEU A 9 8.00 -2.52 -14.55
CA LEU A 9 8.82 -1.36 -14.92
C LEU A 9 7.99 -0.25 -15.56
N LEU A 10 7.05 -0.60 -16.43
CA LEU A 10 6.22 0.39 -17.13
C LEU A 10 5.34 1.17 -16.15
N VAL A 11 4.63 0.47 -15.26
CA VAL A 11 3.78 1.10 -14.24
C VAL A 11 4.60 1.93 -13.24
N ARG A 12 5.77 1.44 -12.82
CA ARG A 12 6.68 2.18 -11.93
C ARG A 12 7.24 3.45 -12.59
N THR A 13 7.59 3.38 -13.87
CA THR A 13 8.16 4.52 -14.60
C THR A 13 7.10 5.57 -14.89
N LEU A 14 5.89 5.15 -15.26
CA LEU A 14 4.74 6.04 -15.43
C LEU A 14 4.36 6.72 -14.11
N SER A 15 4.35 5.97 -12.99
CA SER A 15 4.00 6.54 -11.68
C SER A 15 5.04 7.57 -11.21
N ARG A 16 6.33 7.33 -11.48
CA ARG A 16 7.40 8.31 -11.22
C ARG A 16 7.31 9.55 -12.11
N ALA A 17 6.97 9.37 -13.38
CA ALA A 17 6.81 10.48 -14.32
C ALA A 17 5.62 11.39 -13.95
N LEU A 18 4.60 10.82 -13.31
CA LEU A 18 3.38 11.52 -12.87
C LEU A 18 3.42 11.95 -11.39
N ASP A 19 4.50 11.62 -10.66
CA ASP A 19 4.65 11.80 -9.21
C ASP A 19 3.45 11.31 -8.38
N VAL A 20 2.93 10.13 -8.76
CA VAL A 20 1.74 9.54 -8.14
C VAL A 20 2.10 8.38 -7.22
N ALA A 21 1.43 8.30 -6.06
CA ALA A 21 1.58 7.20 -5.13
C ALA A 21 1.20 5.86 -5.79
N PHE A 22 2.09 4.88 -5.77
CA PHE A 22 1.88 3.52 -6.28
C PHE A 22 1.90 2.51 -5.13
N SER A 23 1.00 1.54 -5.18
CA SER A 23 0.91 0.44 -4.22
C SER A 23 0.72 -0.89 -4.94
N ARG A 24 1.23 -1.99 -4.37
CA ARG A 24 1.04 -3.35 -4.87
C ARG A 24 0.44 -4.22 -3.76
N VAL A 25 -0.62 -4.94 -4.07
CA VAL A 25 -1.26 -5.92 -3.19
C VAL A 25 -1.14 -7.29 -3.83
N GLN A 26 -0.55 -8.25 -3.12
CA GLN A 26 -0.58 -9.65 -3.55
C GLN A 26 -1.77 -10.34 -2.86
N PHE A 27 -2.70 -10.90 -3.64
CA PHE A 27 -3.80 -11.70 -3.14
C PHE A 27 -3.29 -13.05 -2.64
N SER A 28 -3.20 -13.18 -1.32
CA SER A 28 -3.06 -14.46 -0.63
C SER A 28 -4.40 -14.85 0.00
N PRO A 29 -4.67 -16.14 0.22
CA PRO A 29 -5.89 -16.59 0.90
C PRO A 29 -6.00 -16.08 2.35
N ASP A 30 -4.89 -15.63 2.95
CA ASP A 30 -4.83 -15.09 4.31
C ASP A 30 -5.07 -13.58 4.37
N LEU A 31 -5.25 -12.91 3.22
CA LEU A 31 -5.40 -11.45 3.16
C LEU A 31 -6.72 -11.02 3.82
N MET A 32 -6.63 -10.24 4.89
CA MET A 32 -7.82 -9.68 5.54
C MET A 32 -8.24 -8.37 4.88
N PRO A 33 -9.54 -8.00 4.91
CA PRO A 33 -10.00 -6.71 4.41
C PRO A 33 -9.26 -5.50 5.05
N ALA A 34 -8.87 -5.64 6.32
CA ALA A 34 -8.09 -4.64 7.05
C ALA A 34 -6.69 -4.43 6.44
N ASP A 35 -6.10 -5.43 5.77
CA ASP A 35 -4.80 -5.30 5.11
C ASP A 35 -4.90 -4.50 3.80
N ILE A 36 -6.09 -4.38 3.22
CA ILE A 36 -6.35 -3.59 1.99
C ILE A 36 -6.79 -2.17 2.34
N VAL A 37 -7.75 -2.04 3.27
CA VAL A 37 -8.34 -0.76 3.66
C VAL A 37 -7.43 -0.03 4.65
N GLY A 38 -6.75 -0.74 5.54
CA GLY A 38 -6.01 -0.17 6.65
C GLY A 38 -6.62 -0.52 7.99
N THR A 39 -5.87 -0.24 9.05
CA THR A 39 -6.21 -0.63 10.42
C THR A 39 -5.95 0.50 11.40
N GLN A 40 -6.61 0.45 12.56
CA GLN A 40 -6.30 1.36 13.66
C GLN A 40 -5.13 0.79 14.44
N VAL A 41 -4.03 1.55 14.49
CA VAL A 41 -2.85 1.21 15.28
C VAL A 41 -2.82 2.07 16.55
N LEU A 42 -2.47 1.45 17.66
CA LEU A 42 -2.22 2.15 18.91
C LEU A 42 -0.81 2.73 18.85
N VAL A 43 -0.71 4.05 18.83
CA VAL A 43 0.57 4.78 18.81
C VAL A 43 0.76 5.42 20.19
N LEU A 44 2.01 5.44 20.65
CA LEU A 44 2.40 6.20 21.82
C LEU A 44 2.76 7.62 21.35
N GLY A 45 2.00 8.61 21.78
CA GLY A 45 2.30 10.02 21.54
C GLY A 45 3.57 10.47 22.26
N ASP A 46 4.11 11.62 21.86
CA ASP A 46 5.33 12.20 22.45
C ASP A 46 5.17 12.55 23.94
N ASP A 47 3.93 12.70 24.39
CA ASP A 47 3.49 12.91 25.77
C ASP A 47 3.29 11.60 26.56
N GLY A 48 3.55 10.45 25.95
CA GLY A 48 3.34 9.12 26.54
C GLY A 48 1.89 8.63 26.52
N ALA A 49 0.96 9.40 25.94
CA ALA A 49 -0.43 9.00 25.81
C ALA A 49 -0.61 7.93 24.73
N LYS A 50 -1.56 7.01 24.94
CA LYS A 50 -1.93 6.00 23.95
C LYS A 50 -3.06 6.55 23.08
N GLU A 51 -2.81 6.71 21.79
CA GLU A 51 -3.81 7.17 20.84
C GLU A 51 -4.02 6.16 19.70
N PHE A 52 -5.27 6.01 19.26
CA PHE A 52 -5.57 5.21 18.07
C PHE A 52 -5.37 6.08 16.82
N ARG A 53 -4.40 5.75 15.99
CA ARG A 53 -4.21 6.37 14.67
C ARG A 53 -4.61 5.41 13.57
N PHE A 54 -5.30 5.93 12.55
CA PHE A 54 -5.62 5.14 11.37
C PHE A 54 -4.39 5.04 10.45
N GLN A 55 -3.90 3.81 10.25
CA GLN A 55 -2.88 3.50 9.27
C GLN A 55 -3.56 3.11 7.95
N LYS A 56 -3.44 3.98 6.96
CA LYS A 56 -4.02 3.79 5.63
C LYS A 56 -3.46 2.53 4.96
N GLY A 57 -4.36 1.71 4.41
CA GLY A 57 -3.99 0.55 3.64
C GLY A 57 -3.53 0.86 2.21
N PRO A 58 -3.09 -0.15 1.46
CA PRO A 58 -2.56 -0.02 0.11
C PRO A 58 -3.56 0.53 -0.91
N VAL A 59 -4.87 0.51 -0.63
CA VAL A 59 -5.90 1.08 -1.49
C VAL A 59 -5.83 2.61 -1.60
N PHE A 60 -5.13 3.29 -0.68
CA PHE A 60 -5.00 4.75 -0.64
C PHE A 60 -3.90 5.31 -1.58
N ALA A 61 -3.48 4.53 -2.57
CA ALA A 61 -2.54 4.96 -3.61
C ALA A 61 -3.29 5.38 -4.89
N ASN A 62 -2.65 6.22 -5.71
CA ASN A 62 -3.21 6.67 -6.99
C ASN A 62 -3.24 5.54 -8.02
N VAL A 63 -2.29 4.60 -7.93
CA VAL A 63 -2.25 3.40 -8.75
C VAL A 63 -2.03 2.19 -7.85
N VAL A 64 -2.93 1.21 -7.94
CA VAL A 64 -2.85 -0.04 -7.18
C VAL A 64 -2.69 -1.21 -8.17
N LEU A 65 -1.58 -1.93 -8.07
CA LEU A 65 -1.38 -3.20 -8.76
C LEU A 65 -1.85 -4.33 -7.85
N ALA A 66 -2.96 -4.97 -8.21
CA ALA A 66 -3.46 -6.15 -7.52
C ALA A 66 -3.02 -7.40 -8.30
N ASP A 67 -2.26 -8.27 -7.65
CA ASP A 67 -1.67 -9.50 -8.22
C ASP A 67 -2.11 -10.72 -7.41
#